data_AF-A0A963DFN2-F1
#
_entry.id   AF-A0A963DFN2-F1
#
_cell.length_a   1.000
_cell.length_b   1.000
_cell.length_c   1.000
_cell.angle_alpha   90.00
_cell.angle_beta   90.00
_cell.angle_gamma   90.00
#
_symmetry.space_group_name_H-M   'P 1'
#
loop_
_entity.id
_entity.type
_entity.pdbx_description
1 polymer ?
#
loop_
_entity_poly.entity_id
_entity_poly.type
_entity_poly.pdbx_seq_one_letter_code
_entity_poly.pdbx_strand_id
1 'polypeptide(L)'
;MKCVDDFRLKLGEKEVVPIMVGGMGVDISTADLALEAARLGGIGHISDAMIKTVADRRYNTKYVREKLKLYKFNVANADKSVVRFNLDKVAEATHLHVRGAMERKRGDGLVFINCM
;
A
#
# COMPACT_ATOMS: atom_id res chain seq x y z
N MET A 1 7.39 35.64 6.85
CA MET A 1 7.30 35.00 5.51
C MET A 1 6.25 33.91 5.62
N LYS A 2 5.37 33.71 4.64
CA LYS A 2 4.40 32.60 4.68
C LYS A 2 5.11 31.27 4.41
N CYS A 3 4.71 30.21 5.10
CA CYS A 3 5.19 28.84 4.94
C CYS A 3 4.02 27.90 4.65
N VAL A 4 4.31 26.65 4.28
CA VAL A 4 3.27 25.66 3.93
C VAL A 4 2.30 25.40 5.09
N ASP A 5 2.78 25.50 6.33
CA ASP A 5 2.00 25.29 7.54
C ASP A 5 0.98 26.41 7.81
N ASP A 6 1.04 27.53 7.09
CA ASP A 6 0.05 28.61 7.16
C ASP A 6 -1.21 28.32 6.32
N PHE A 7 -1.21 27.22 5.55
CA PHE A 7 -2.29 26.84 4.66
C PHE A 7 -2.93 25.52 5.09
N ARG A 8 -4.19 25.34 4.71
CA ARG A 8 -4.97 24.16 5.06
C ARG A 8 -5.78 23.66 3.86
N LEU A 9 -5.67 22.36 3.60
CA LEU A 9 -6.53 21.64 2.67
C LEU A 9 -7.67 21.00 3.47
N LYS A 10 -8.92 21.31 3.09
CA LYS A 10 -10.12 20.75 3.70
C LYS A 10 -10.69 19.64 2.82
N LEU A 11 -10.82 18.43 3.38
CA LEU A 11 -11.45 17.28 2.75
C LEU A 11 -12.59 16.80 3.65
N GLY A 12 -13.82 17.21 3.32
CA GLY A 12 -14.98 17.01 4.20
C GLY A 12 -14.80 17.74 5.53
N GLU A 13 -14.81 16.99 6.63
CA GLU A 13 -14.59 17.50 7.98
C GLU A 13 -13.12 17.46 8.41
N LYS A 14 -12.22 16.93 7.57
CA LYS A 14 -10.79 16.83 7.87
C LYS A 14 -10.04 18.03 7.32
N GLU A 15 -9.08 18.51 8.10
CA GLU A 15 -8.17 19.59 7.74
C GLU A 15 -6.73 19.09 7.85
N VAL A 16 -5.93 19.29 6.81
CA VAL A 16 -4.54 18.83 6.71
C VAL A 16 -3.64 19.91 6.14
N VAL A 17 -2.33 19.79 6.38
CA VAL A 17 -1.32 20.55 5.64
C VAL A 17 -1.45 20.16 4.16
N PRO A 18 -1.38 21.10 3.19
CA PRO A 18 -1.60 20.81 1.76
C PRO A 18 -0.39 20.11 1.11
N ILE A 19 0.09 19.03 1.74
CA ILE A 19 1.14 18.14 1.24
C ILE A 19 0.55 16.75 1.08
N MET A 20 0.79 16.16 -0.08
CA MET A 20 0.39 14.80 -0.40
C MET A 20 1.58 14.04 -0.98
N VAL A 21 1.96 12.94 -0.34
CA VAL A 21 2.95 11.99 -0.89
C VAL A 21 2.21 10.97 -1.73
N GLY A 22 2.53 10.92 -3.02
CA GLY A 22 1.88 10.03 -3.99
C GLY A 22 2.12 8.55 -3.73
N GLY A 23 1.16 7.72 -4.15
CA GLY A 23 1.20 6.26 -4.07
C GLY A 23 1.72 5.65 -5.37
N MET A 24 3.02 5.48 -5.49
CA MET A 24 3.63 4.76 -6.62
C MET A 24 3.65 3.25 -6.35
N GLY A 25 3.53 2.46 -7.42
CA GLY A 25 3.50 0.99 -7.33
C GLY A 25 4.82 0.37 -6.87
N VAL A 26 4.86 -0.96 -6.82
CA VAL A 26 6.07 -1.79 -6.56
C VAL A 26 6.81 -1.52 -5.24
N ASP A 27 6.08 -1.17 -4.16
CA ASP A 27 6.60 -1.00 -2.79
C ASP A 27 7.58 0.17 -2.59
N ILE A 28 7.48 1.24 -3.41
CA ILE A 28 8.29 2.46 -3.23
C ILE A 28 7.57 3.54 -2.40
N SER A 29 6.23 3.59 -2.45
CA SER A 29 5.42 4.30 -1.47
C SER A 29 5.16 3.39 -0.27
N THR A 30 6.22 3.14 0.50
CA THR A 30 6.16 2.26 1.66
C THR A 30 5.18 2.79 2.71
N ALA A 31 4.66 1.89 3.54
CA ALA A 31 3.86 2.29 4.70
C ALA A 31 4.63 3.28 5.59
N ASP A 32 5.94 3.14 5.72
CA ASP A 32 6.76 4.05 6.55
C ASP A 32 6.73 5.49 6.04
N LEU A 33 6.90 5.69 4.72
CA LEU A 33 6.85 7.01 4.11
C LEU A 33 5.44 7.62 4.20
N ALA A 34 4.41 6.81 3.92
CA ALA A 34 3.02 7.25 4.02
C ALA A 34 2.66 7.69 5.46
N LEU A 35 3.09 6.91 6.45
CA LEU A 35 2.84 7.21 7.85
C LEU A 35 3.60 8.44 8.33
N GLU A 36 4.79 8.71 7.81
CA GLU A 36 5.53 9.92 8.16
C GLU A 36 4.84 11.18 7.61
N ALA A 37 4.32 11.14 6.38
CA ALA A 37 3.52 12.23 5.83
C ALA A 37 2.26 12.48 6.67
N ALA A 38 1.55 11.42 7.08
CA ALA A 38 0.38 11.52 7.94
C ALA A 38 0.73 12.05 9.35
N ARG A 39 1.87 11.64 9.90
CA ARG A 39 2.36 12.11 11.21
C ARG A 39 2.62 13.62 11.21
N LEU A 40 3.13 14.14 10.10
CA LEU A 40 3.38 15.58 9.87
C LEU A 40 2.12 16.36 9.47
N GLY A 41 0.93 15.74 9.53
CA GLY A 41 -0.34 16.40 9.26
C GLY A 41 -0.70 16.52 7.78
N GLY A 42 0.05 15.89 6.88
CA GLY A 42 -0.26 15.79 5.45
C GLY A 42 -1.01 14.51 5.09
N ILE A 43 -0.97 14.13 3.81
CA ILE A 43 -1.60 12.91 3.29
C ILE A 43 -0.52 11.97 2.75
N GLY A 44 -0.47 10.75 3.30
CA GLY A 44 0.38 9.66 2.78
C GLY A 44 -0.42 8.63 2.00
N HIS A 45 0.20 7.97 1.02
CA HIS A 45 -0.44 6.90 0.24
C HIS A 45 0.27 5.56 0.44
N ILE A 46 -0.49 4.52 0.76
CA ILE A 46 -0.10 3.12 0.56
C ILE A 46 -0.65 2.62 -0.78
N SER A 47 -0.25 1.42 -1.22
CA SER A 47 -0.71 0.84 -2.49
C SER A 47 -0.92 -0.67 -2.37
N ASP A 48 -1.90 -1.21 -3.12
CA ASP A 48 -2.11 -2.65 -3.29
C ASP A 48 -1.30 -3.25 -4.46
N ALA A 49 -0.48 -2.44 -5.13
CA ALA A 49 0.41 -2.91 -6.18
C ALA A 49 1.35 -3.98 -5.65
N MET A 50 1.36 -5.15 -6.30
CA MET A 50 2.19 -6.28 -5.88
C MET A 50 1.91 -6.72 -4.43
N ILE A 51 0.69 -6.55 -3.90
CA ILE A 51 0.35 -6.73 -2.48
C ILE A 51 0.82 -8.06 -1.87
N LYS A 52 0.79 -9.14 -2.65
CA LYS A 52 1.27 -10.46 -2.20
C LYS A 52 2.79 -10.50 -2.02
N THR A 53 3.54 -9.79 -2.86
CA THR A 53 5.00 -9.64 -2.71
C THR A 53 5.32 -8.77 -1.50
N VAL A 54 4.57 -7.67 -1.30
CA VAL A 54 4.70 -6.82 -0.11
C VAL A 54 4.42 -7.62 1.15
N ALA A 55 3.35 -8.42 1.14
CA ALA A 55 2.99 -9.26 2.28
C ALA A 55 4.07 -10.31 2.59
N ASP A 56 4.63 -10.96 1.56
CA ASP A 56 5.71 -11.94 1.75
C ASP A 56 6.95 -11.28 2.39
N ARG A 57 7.24 -10.02 2.03
CA ARG A 57 8.38 -9.26 2.57
C ARG A 57 8.14 -8.71 3.98
N ARG A 58 6.92 -8.25 4.28
CA ARG A 58 6.64 -7.44 5.48
C ARG A 58 5.87 -8.20 6.56
N TYR A 59 5.15 -9.26 6.21
CA TYR A 59 4.26 -10.01 7.10
C TYR A 59 4.55 -11.51 7.14
N ASN A 60 5.72 -11.94 6.64
CA ASN A 60 6.18 -13.34 6.66
C ASN A 60 5.21 -14.33 5.99
N THR A 61 4.47 -13.87 4.98
CA THR A 61 3.62 -14.74 4.16
C THR A 61 4.46 -15.44 3.08
N LYS A 62 3.85 -16.37 2.33
CA LYS A 62 4.53 -17.14 1.27
C LYS A 62 3.71 -17.21 -0.01
N TYR A 63 2.81 -16.25 -0.25
CA TYR A 63 1.82 -16.30 -1.33
C TYR A 63 2.44 -16.35 -2.72
N VAL A 64 3.52 -15.60 -2.96
CA VAL A 64 4.22 -15.62 -4.25
C VAL A 64 4.94 -16.95 -4.44
N ARG A 65 5.61 -17.45 -3.39
CA ARG A 65 6.29 -18.75 -3.41
C ARG A 65 5.31 -19.90 -3.66
N GLU A 66 4.15 -19.88 -3.01
CA GLU A 66 3.09 -20.89 -3.18
C GLU A 66 2.51 -20.85 -4.59
N LYS A 67 2.22 -19.65 -5.13
CA LYS A 67 1.78 -19.49 -6.52
C LYS A 67 2.83 -20.03 -7.50
N LEU A 68 4.11 -19.71 -7.29
CA LEU A 68 5.18 -20.22 -8.14
C LEU A 68 5.30 -21.75 -8.08
N LYS A 69 5.15 -22.34 -6.89
CA LYS A 69 5.16 -23.81 -6.73
C LYS A 69 3.98 -24.45 -7.48
N LEU A 70 2.78 -23.90 -7.36
CA LEU A 70 1.57 -24.39 -8.03
C LEU A 70 1.69 -24.34 -9.56
N TYR A 71 2.23 -23.23 -10.09
CA TYR A 71 2.34 -23.01 -11.54
C TYR A 71 3.75 -23.24 -12.10
N LYS A 72 4.60 -24.02 -11.40
CA LYS A 72 5.99 -24.28 -11.82
C LYS A 72 6.07 -24.86 -13.24
N PHE A 73 5.09 -25.70 -13.60
CA PHE A 73 4.97 -26.30 -14.93
C PHE A 73 4.77 -25.26 -16.05
N ASN A 74 4.22 -24.08 -15.73
CA ASN A 74 3.86 -23.06 -16.70
C ASN A 74 4.87 -21.89 -16.75
N VAL A 75 6.05 -22.00 -16.13
CA VAL A 75 7.02 -20.89 -16.05
C VAL A 75 7.57 -20.50 -17.43
N ALA A 76 7.94 -21.49 -18.26
CA ALA A 76 8.52 -21.24 -19.58
C ALA A 76 7.46 -21.03 -20.70
N ASN A 77 6.19 -21.33 -20.43
CA ASN A 77 5.13 -21.17 -21.42
C ASN A 77 4.78 -19.69 -21.62
N ALA A 78 4.72 -19.21 -22.86
CA ALA A 78 4.29 -17.84 -23.15
C ALA A 78 2.81 -17.63 -22.79
N ASP A 79 1.97 -18.67 -22.94
CA ASP A 79 0.59 -18.60 -22.51
C ASP A 79 0.47 -18.74 -20.98
N LYS A 80 -0.03 -17.68 -20.34
CA LYS A 80 -0.27 -17.63 -18.89
C LYS A 80 -1.76 -17.69 -18.54
N SER A 81 -2.66 -18.01 -19.47
CA SER A 81 -4.12 -18.05 -19.28
C SER A 81 -4.57 -18.91 -18.08
N VAL A 82 -3.85 -20.00 -17.80
CA VAL A 82 -4.10 -20.89 -16.66
C VAL A 82 -3.66 -20.30 -15.32
N VAL A 83 -2.75 -19.32 -15.32
CA VAL A 83 -2.20 -18.70 -14.12
C VAL A 83 -3.15 -17.62 -13.64
N ARG A 84 -3.92 -17.91 -12.59
CA ARG A 84 -4.90 -16.98 -12.02
C ARG A 84 -4.43 -16.37 -10.71
N PHE A 85 -5.10 -15.30 -10.29
CA PHE A 85 -5.02 -14.83 -8.92
C PHE A 85 -5.92 -15.69 -8.04
N ASN A 86 -5.40 -16.13 -6.90
CA ASN A 86 -6.26 -16.55 -5.81
C ASN A 86 -6.76 -15.28 -5.11
N LEU A 87 -8.07 -15.02 -5.20
CA LEU A 87 -8.69 -13.79 -4.70
C LEU A 87 -8.70 -13.74 -3.16
N ASP A 88 -8.85 -14.87 -2.47
CA ASP A 88 -8.77 -14.94 -1.01
C ASP A 88 -7.39 -14.49 -0.52
N LYS A 89 -6.32 -14.93 -1.20
CA LYS A 89 -4.95 -14.50 -0.90
C LYS A 89 -4.68 -13.04 -1.24
N VAL A 90 -5.40 -12.46 -2.21
CA VAL A 90 -5.34 -11.01 -2.47
C VAL A 90 -6.01 -10.26 -1.32
N ALA A 91 -7.23 -10.67 -0.93
CA ALA A 91 -7.97 -10.06 0.17
C ALA A 91 -7.19 -10.14 1.49
N GLU A 92 -6.62 -11.29 1.81
CA GLU A 92 -5.80 -11.52 3.01
C GLU A 92 -4.57 -10.59 3.02
N ALA A 93 -3.84 -10.51 1.90
CA ALA A 93 -2.66 -9.66 1.77
C ALA A 93 -3.01 -8.17 1.90
N THR A 94 -4.10 -7.72 1.26
CA THR A 94 -4.60 -6.34 1.38
C THR A 94 -4.98 -6.03 2.82
N HIS A 95 -5.70 -6.93 3.49
CA HIS A 95 -6.08 -6.76 4.87
C HIS A 95 -4.86 -6.65 5.79
N LEU A 96 -3.85 -7.51 5.63
CA LEU A 96 -2.61 -7.45 6.42
C LEU A 96 -1.88 -6.12 6.20
N HIS A 97 -1.80 -5.66 4.94
CA HIS A 97 -1.11 -4.42 4.62
C HIS A 97 -1.79 -3.19 5.19
N VAL A 98 -3.11 -3.06 4.98
CA VAL A 98 -3.91 -1.95 5.50
C VAL A 98 -3.91 -1.96 7.02
N ARG A 99 -4.16 -3.12 7.66
CA ARG A 99 -4.12 -3.25 9.11
C ARG A 99 -2.76 -2.83 9.67
N GLY A 100 -1.67 -3.40 9.14
CA GLY A 100 -0.32 -3.12 9.62
C GLY A 100 0.11 -1.66 9.46
N ALA A 101 -0.36 -0.98 8.41
CA ALA A 101 -0.15 0.47 8.26
C ALA A 101 -0.99 1.26 9.27
N MET A 102 -2.30 0.98 9.35
CA MET A 102 -3.23 1.78 10.16
C MET A 102 -3.01 1.59 11.67
N GLU A 103 -2.63 0.41 12.15
CA GLU A 103 -2.26 0.17 13.56
C GLU A 103 -1.05 1.00 14.01
N ARG A 104 -0.18 1.38 13.07
CA ARG A 104 0.99 2.21 13.34
C ARG A 104 0.74 3.70 13.14
N LYS A 105 -0.42 4.09 12.61
CA LYS A 105 -0.71 5.49 12.27
C LYS A 105 -0.68 6.37 13.52
N ARG A 106 -0.01 7.51 13.40
CA ARG A 106 0.05 8.57 14.42
C ARG A 106 -0.24 9.91 13.75
N GLY A 107 -0.65 10.89 14.54
CA GLY A 107 -1.01 12.23 14.05
C GLY A 107 -2.33 12.26 13.28
N ASP A 108 -2.76 13.47 12.97
CA ASP A 108 -4.10 13.75 12.42
C ASP A 108 -4.15 13.75 10.89
N GLY A 109 -3.00 13.66 10.22
CA GLY A 109 -2.93 13.52 8.77
C GLY A 109 -3.62 12.25 8.26
N LEU A 110 -3.82 12.16 6.95
CA LEU A 110 -4.62 11.09 6.33
C LEU A 110 -3.72 10.04 5.67
N VAL A 111 -4.24 8.82 5.60
CA VAL A 111 -3.63 7.72 4.83
C VAL A 111 -4.63 7.28 3.78
N PHE A 112 -4.24 7.40 2.51
CA PHE A 112 -5.01 6.93 1.37
C PHE A 112 -4.40 5.64 0.81
N ILE A 113 -5.19 4.89 0.06
CA ILE A 113 -4.73 3.70 -0.66
C ILE A 113 -4.94 3.90 -2.16
N ASN A 114 -3.89 3.69 -2.94
CA ASN A 114 -4.00 3.58 -4.37
C ASN A 114 -4.35 2.12 -4.73
N CYS A 115 -5.50 1.92 -5.38
CA CYS A 115 -5.97 0.62 -5.86
C CYS A 115 -5.63 0.49 -7.35
N MET A 116 -4.80 -0.50 -7.71
CA MET A 116 -4.32 -0.73 -9.08
C MET A 116 -4.83 -2.02 -9.71
#